data_AF-A0A7S4IJK7-F1
#
_entry.id   AF-A0A7S4IJK7-F1
#
_cell.length_a   1.000
_cell.length_b   1.000
_cell.length_c   1.000
_cell.angle_alpha   90.00
_cell.angle_beta   90.00
_cell.angle_gamma   90.00
#
_symmetry.space_group_name_H-M   'P 1'
#
loop_
_entity.id
_entity.type
_entity.pdbx_description
1 polymer ?
#
loop_
_entity_poly.entity_id
_entity_poly.type
_entity_poly.pdbx_seq_one_letter_code
_entity_poly.pdbx_strand_id
1 'polypeptide(L)'
;CNHWKDVDNQRKFFDTFAQKYDIKAPRDWSNVTYRQLYNAGGQSILLMYPSLFVALKTIYPEYEWDIKTARQKVPRNHWNDLDNVREFIQHCSSQFQIKHDEDWHRISLQQLLDAGASGLLKKYSSLYGILQAAYPDKKWDKKKFQKRFKRSAQRWMFLQVQKAFPECEVVEEYLHEELS
;
A
#
# COMPACT_ATOMS: atom_id res chain seq x y z
N CYS A 1 -1.08 -13.18 36.94
CA CYS A 1 -1.79 -14.11 36.03
C CYS A 1 -0.82 -14.55 34.93
N ASN A 2 -0.42 -15.84 34.89
CA ASN A 2 0.63 -16.36 34.00
C ASN A 2 0.11 -16.79 32.60
N HIS A 3 -1.16 -16.57 32.29
CA HIS A 3 -1.83 -17.08 31.08
C HIS A 3 -1.09 -16.75 29.77
N TRP A 4 -0.61 -15.52 29.63
CA TRP A 4 0.10 -15.05 28.43
C TRP A 4 1.57 -15.44 28.34
N LYS A 5 2.16 -16.06 29.37
CA LYS A 5 3.53 -16.57 29.29
C LYS A 5 3.66 -17.81 28.41
N ASP A 6 2.55 -18.50 28.20
CA ASP A 6 2.45 -19.67 27.35
C ASP A 6 2.14 -19.24 25.90
N VAL A 7 3.05 -19.57 24.98
CA VAL A 7 2.94 -19.22 23.55
C VAL A 7 1.71 -19.86 22.90
N ASP A 8 1.23 -20.99 23.39
CA ASP A 8 0.04 -21.65 22.85
C ASP A 8 -1.23 -20.85 23.14
N ASN A 9 -1.29 -20.17 24.29
CA ASN A 9 -2.39 -19.28 24.61
C ASN A 9 -2.36 -18.02 23.75
N GLN A 10 -1.16 -17.50 23.45
CA GLN A 10 -0.99 -16.38 22.54
C GLN A 10 -1.40 -16.75 21.11
N ARG A 11 -1.01 -17.95 20.65
CA ARG A 11 -1.42 -18.51 19.36
C ARG A 11 -2.93 -18.63 19.25
N LYS A 12 -3.59 -19.25 20.24
CA LYS A 12 -5.07 -19.34 20.28
C LYS A 12 -5.75 -17.98 20.21
N PHE A 13 -5.20 -16.98 20.87
CA PHE A 13 -5.70 -15.60 20.78
C PHE A 13 -5.60 -15.08 19.34
N PHE A 14 -4.43 -15.17 18.71
CA PHE A 14 -4.23 -14.68 17.35
C PHE A 14 -5.01 -15.48 16.30
N ASP A 15 -5.21 -16.79 16.49
CA ASP A 15 -6.05 -17.62 15.63
C ASP A 15 -7.52 -17.17 15.70
N THR A 16 -8.03 -16.96 16.92
CA THR A 16 -9.39 -16.44 17.14
C THR A 16 -9.55 -15.03 16.57
N PHE A 17 -8.53 -14.19 16.73
CA PHE A 17 -8.50 -12.85 16.16
C PHE A 17 -8.50 -12.91 14.62
N ALA A 18 -7.67 -13.77 14.02
CA ALA A 18 -7.58 -13.95 12.59
C ALA A 18 -8.91 -14.38 11.98
N GLN A 19 -9.60 -15.35 12.61
CA GLN A 19 -10.95 -15.76 12.21
C GLN A 19 -11.95 -14.61 12.28
N LYS A 20 -11.94 -13.84 13.38
CA LYS A 20 -12.87 -12.72 13.58
C LYS A 20 -12.70 -11.59 12.56
N TYR A 21 -11.47 -11.36 12.09
CA TYR A 21 -11.13 -10.27 11.18
C TYR A 21 -10.81 -10.73 9.76
N ASP A 22 -11.15 -11.98 9.41
CA ASP A 22 -10.94 -12.60 8.09
C ASP A 22 -9.48 -12.48 7.59
N ILE A 23 -8.52 -12.68 8.49
CA ILE A 23 -7.08 -12.63 8.18
C ILE A 23 -6.65 -14.01 7.70
N LYS A 24 -6.24 -14.13 6.43
CA LYS A 24 -5.99 -15.42 5.78
C LYS A 24 -4.53 -15.68 5.48
N ALA A 25 -3.70 -14.64 5.42
CA ALA A 25 -2.29 -14.74 5.09
C ALA A 25 -1.42 -13.80 5.96
N PRO A 26 -0.10 -14.06 6.08
CA PRO A 26 0.84 -13.20 6.80
C PRO A 26 0.76 -11.71 6.42
N ARG A 27 0.53 -11.42 5.13
CA ARG A 27 0.37 -10.04 4.62
C ARG A 27 -0.88 -9.34 5.15
N ASP A 28 -1.96 -10.06 5.47
CA ASP A 28 -3.22 -9.45 5.89
C ASP A 28 -3.10 -8.82 7.28
N TRP A 29 -2.10 -9.27 8.06
CA TRP A 29 -1.74 -8.69 9.35
C TRP A 29 -1.27 -7.23 9.24
N SER A 30 -0.83 -6.75 8.07
CA SER A 30 -0.55 -5.32 7.89
C SER A 30 -1.78 -4.46 8.02
N ASN A 31 -2.99 -5.00 7.84
CA ASN A 31 -4.22 -4.23 7.96
C ASN A 31 -4.71 -4.14 9.41
N VAL A 32 -4.09 -4.88 10.33
CA VAL A 32 -4.45 -4.93 11.74
C VAL A 32 -3.90 -3.72 12.49
N THR A 33 -4.80 -3.01 13.17
CA THR A 33 -4.45 -1.88 14.03
C THR A 33 -4.20 -2.34 15.47
N TYR A 34 -3.30 -1.65 16.18
CA TYR A 34 -3.12 -1.83 17.63
C TYR A 34 -4.42 -1.65 18.42
N ARG A 35 -5.34 -0.80 17.95
CA ARG A 35 -6.65 -0.60 18.59
C ARG A 35 -7.55 -1.83 18.47
N GLN A 36 -7.56 -2.52 17.33
CA GLN A 36 -8.32 -3.78 17.19
C GLN A 36 -7.80 -4.84 18.16
N LEU A 37 -6.48 -5.00 18.25
CA LEU A 37 -5.85 -5.95 19.18
C LEU A 37 -6.11 -5.58 20.64
N TYR A 38 -6.04 -4.29 20.99
CA TYR A 38 -6.38 -3.80 22.32
C TYR A 38 -7.84 -4.13 22.68
N ASN A 39 -8.79 -3.81 21.79
CA ASN A 39 -10.22 -4.06 22.00
C ASN A 39 -10.55 -5.56 22.07
N ALA A 40 -9.72 -6.42 21.48
CA ALA A 40 -9.85 -7.87 21.57
C ALA A 40 -9.25 -8.47 22.85
N GLY A 41 -8.62 -7.66 23.72
CA GLY A 41 -7.96 -8.13 24.94
C GLY A 41 -6.49 -8.52 24.77
N GLY A 42 -5.88 -8.24 23.61
CA GLY A 42 -4.49 -8.56 23.29
C GLY A 42 -3.45 -7.64 23.91
N GLN A 43 -3.84 -6.68 24.76
CA GLN A 43 -2.94 -5.67 25.34
C GLN A 43 -1.76 -6.32 26.06
N SER A 44 -1.98 -7.37 26.84
CA SER A 44 -0.92 -8.05 27.56
C SER A 44 0.12 -8.67 26.63
N ILE A 45 -0.32 -9.30 25.54
CA ILE A 45 0.59 -9.88 24.53
C ILE A 45 1.40 -8.77 23.86
N LEU A 46 0.77 -7.64 23.53
CA LEU A 46 1.46 -6.50 22.91
C LEU A 46 2.55 -5.89 23.80
N LEU A 47 2.43 -6.00 25.13
CA LEU A 47 3.45 -5.54 26.08
C LEU A 47 4.62 -6.53 26.22
N MET A 48 4.43 -7.79 25.84
CA MET A 48 5.46 -8.84 25.93
C MET A 48 6.44 -8.81 24.77
N TYR A 49 6.09 -8.16 23.66
CA TYR A 49 6.91 -8.11 22.46
C TYR A 49 7.26 -6.68 22.06
N PRO A 50 8.47 -6.42 21.52
CA PRO A 50 8.85 -5.09 21.03
C PRO A 50 7.95 -4.56 19.91
N SER A 51 7.29 -5.44 19.15
CA SER A 51 6.30 -5.06 18.14
C SER A 51 5.39 -6.23 17.76
N LEU A 52 4.25 -5.94 17.14
CA LEU A 52 3.35 -6.96 16.59
C LEU A 52 4.07 -7.90 15.61
N PHE A 53 4.99 -7.39 14.79
CA PHE A 53 5.79 -8.22 13.88
C PHE A 53 6.62 -9.27 14.63
N VAL A 54 7.27 -8.86 15.73
CA VAL A 54 8.08 -9.79 16.55
C VAL A 54 7.19 -10.81 17.24
N ALA A 55 6.00 -10.40 17.72
CA ALA A 55 5.02 -11.31 18.29
C ALA A 55 4.59 -12.37 17.26
N LEU A 56 4.16 -11.95 16.07
CA LEU A 56 3.69 -12.83 15.00
C LEU A 56 4.78 -13.80 14.52
N LYS A 57 6.02 -13.33 14.34
CA LYS A 57 7.16 -14.19 13.98
C LYS A 57 7.49 -15.21 15.07
N THR A 58 7.33 -14.85 16.34
CA THR A 58 7.58 -15.77 17.46
C THR A 58 6.48 -16.81 17.60
N ILE A 59 5.22 -16.38 17.43
CA ILE A 59 4.04 -17.21 17.64
C ILE A 59 3.80 -18.14 16.46
N TYR A 60 4.07 -17.66 15.23
CA TYR A 60 3.95 -18.41 13.99
C TYR A 60 5.29 -18.56 13.25
N PRO A 61 6.24 -19.32 13.78
CA PRO A 61 7.55 -19.52 13.15
C PRO A 61 7.47 -20.27 11.80
N GLU A 62 6.36 -20.95 11.53
CA GLU A 62 6.10 -21.68 10.29
C GLU A 62 5.79 -20.79 9.07
N TYR A 63 5.43 -19.53 9.28
CA TYR A 63 5.20 -18.58 8.19
C TYR A 63 6.43 -17.74 7.90
N GLU A 64 6.67 -17.45 6.62
CA GLU A 64 7.65 -16.42 6.24
C GLU A 64 7.07 -15.03 6.47
N TRP A 65 7.63 -14.32 7.45
CA TRP A 65 7.23 -12.97 7.80
C TRP A 65 8.14 -11.92 7.16
N ASP A 66 7.61 -11.13 6.24
CA ASP A 66 8.27 -9.93 5.72
C ASP A 66 7.76 -8.68 6.48
N ILE A 67 8.70 -7.93 7.06
CA ILE A 67 8.41 -6.68 7.78
C ILE A 67 7.79 -5.61 6.88
N LYS A 68 8.08 -5.65 5.58
CA LYS A 68 7.52 -4.77 4.55
C LYS A 68 6.03 -5.08 4.30
N THR A 69 5.63 -6.35 4.40
CA THR A 69 4.23 -6.78 4.21
C THR A 69 3.44 -6.90 5.51
N ALA A 70 4.07 -6.77 6.69
CA ALA A 70 3.43 -6.96 7.99
C ALA A 70 3.22 -5.65 8.79
N ARG A 71 3.64 -4.49 8.26
CA ARG A 71 3.48 -3.18 8.92
C ARG A 71 2.57 -2.25 8.12
N GLN A 72 1.48 -1.80 8.73
CA GLN A 72 0.60 -0.76 8.17
C GLN A 72 1.26 0.62 8.07
N LYS A 73 2.23 0.89 8.96
CA LYS A 73 2.86 2.21 9.10
C LYS A 73 4.36 2.06 9.03
N VAL A 74 4.94 2.77 8.07
CA VAL A 74 6.38 2.97 7.99
C VAL A 74 6.89 3.74 9.23
N PRO A 75 8.15 3.54 9.66
CA PRO A 75 8.72 4.24 10.82
C PRO A 75 8.59 5.76 10.75
N ARG A 76 8.63 6.42 11.91
CA ARG A 76 8.70 7.89 11.98
C ARG A 76 9.93 8.35 11.18
N ASN A 77 9.76 9.40 10.37
CA ASN A 77 10.78 9.93 9.46
C ASN A 77 11.16 9.04 8.25
N HIS A 78 10.50 7.90 8.01
CA HIS A 78 10.80 7.06 6.84
C HIS A 78 10.79 7.85 5.51
N TRP A 79 9.80 8.73 5.34
CA TRP A 79 9.68 9.61 4.18
C TRP A 79 10.61 10.84 4.19
N ASN A 80 11.54 10.94 5.15
CA ASN A 80 12.62 11.95 5.12
C ASN A 80 13.79 11.52 4.26
N ASP A 81 13.93 10.22 4.07
CA ASP A 81 14.91 9.63 3.18
C ASP A 81 14.30 9.52 1.78
N LEU A 82 14.92 10.20 0.81
CA LEU A 82 14.46 10.23 -0.58
C LEU A 82 14.60 8.88 -1.27
N ASP A 83 15.47 7.98 -0.80
CA ASP A 83 15.61 6.65 -1.39
C ASP A 83 14.39 5.79 -1.08
N ASN A 84 13.83 5.92 0.13
CA ASN A 84 12.53 5.30 0.46
C ASN A 84 11.38 5.88 -0.40
N VAL A 85 11.41 7.18 -0.69
CA VAL A 85 10.44 7.81 -1.60
C VAL A 85 10.58 7.23 -3.01
N ARG A 86 11.81 7.05 -3.50
CA ARG A 86 12.09 6.47 -4.82
C ARG A 86 11.68 4.99 -4.91
N GLU A 87 11.94 4.20 -3.87
CA GLU A 87 11.49 2.80 -3.79
C GLU A 87 9.96 2.72 -3.88
N PHE A 88 9.25 3.59 -3.15
CA PHE A 88 7.79 3.69 -3.25
C PHE A 88 7.32 4.05 -4.66
N ILE A 89 7.97 5.01 -5.31
CA ILE A 89 7.65 5.40 -6.69
C ILE A 89 7.90 4.22 -7.65
N GLN A 90 9.00 3.49 -7.51
CA GLN A 90 9.28 2.29 -8.32
C GLN A 90 8.24 1.19 -8.11
N HIS A 91 7.80 0.98 -6.86
CA HIS A 91 6.73 0.05 -6.53
C HIS A 91 5.41 0.44 -7.23
N CYS A 92 4.99 1.70 -7.12
CA CYS A 92 3.81 2.21 -7.84
C CYS A 92 3.96 2.10 -9.36
N SER A 93 5.16 2.37 -9.89
CA SER A 93 5.43 2.27 -11.33
C SER A 93 5.16 0.86 -11.83
N SER A 94 5.63 -0.14 -11.08
CA SER A 94 5.43 -1.55 -11.39
C SER A 94 3.97 -1.97 -11.23
N GLN A 95 3.34 -1.60 -10.11
CA GLN A 95 1.95 -1.97 -9.78
C GLN A 95 0.92 -1.41 -10.77
N PHE A 96 1.11 -0.16 -11.20
CA PHE A 96 0.17 0.54 -12.10
C PHE A 96 0.63 0.59 -13.55
N GLN A 97 1.70 -0.15 -13.89
CA GLN A 97 2.27 -0.25 -15.23
C GLN A 97 2.55 1.12 -15.86
N ILE A 98 3.18 2.01 -15.09
CA ILE A 98 3.67 3.31 -15.55
C ILE A 98 4.92 3.04 -16.37
N LYS A 99 4.89 3.36 -17.67
CA LYS A 99 6.01 3.15 -18.59
C LYS A 99 6.75 4.45 -18.88
N HIS A 100 6.02 5.56 -18.86
CA HIS A 100 6.55 6.89 -19.16
C HIS A 100 6.23 7.89 -18.04
N ASP A 101 7.02 8.95 -17.91
CA ASP A 101 6.82 9.97 -16.87
C ASP A 101 5.46 10.67 -17.00
N GLU A 102 4.94 10.75 -18.22
CA GLU A 102 3.63 11.29 -18.50
C GLU A 102 2.54 10.44 -17.86
N ASP A 103 2.69 9.13 -17.72
CA ASP A 103 1.65 8.23 -17.21
C ASP A 103 1.28 8.51 -15.74
N TRP A 104 2.15 9.16 -14.98
CA TRP A 104 1.92 9.45 -13.55
C TRP A 104 0.63 10.21 -13.27
N HIS A 105 0.18 11.08 -14.20
CA HIS A 105 -1.08 11.78 -14.02
C HIS A 105 -2.30 10.84 -13.97
N ARG A 106 -2.19 9.63 -14.51
CA ARG A 106 -3.24 8.62 -14.56
C ARG A 106 -3.49 7.97 -13.19
N ILE A 107 -2.57 8.02 -12.25
CA ILE A 107 -2.79 7.46 -10.91
C ILE A 107 -3.75 8.35 -10.12
N SER A 108 -4.80 7.74 -9.56
CA SER A 108 -5.75 8.42 -8.66
C SER A 108 -5.18 8.59 -7.26
N LEU A 109 -5.73 9.53 -6.51
CA LEU A 109 -5.37 9.70 -5.10
C LEU A 109 -5.71 8.45 -4.28
N GLN A 110 -6.83 7.79 -4.58
CA GLN A 110 -7.23 6.58 -3.87
C GLN A 110 -6.25 5.44 -4.11
N GLN A 111 -5.82 5.20 -5.36
CA GLN A 111 -4.79 4.19 -5.67
C GLN A 111 -3.48 4.44 -4.93
N LEU A 112 -3.06 5.70 -4.76
CA LEU A 112 -1.88 6.03 -3.96
C LEU A 112 -2.09 5.73 -2.48
N LEU A 113 -3.26 6.06 -1.93
CA LEU A 113 -3.60 5.76 -0.53
C LEU A 113 -3.63 4.25 -0.28
N ASP A 114 -4.23 3.50 -1.19
CA ASP A 114 -4.30 2.03 -1.16
C ASP A 114 -2.90 1.40 -1.26
N ALA A 115 -1.98 2.03 -2.00
CA ALA A 115 -0.57 1.63 -2.08
C ALA A 115 0.26 2.05 -0.85
N GLY A 116 -0.31 2.78 0.11
CA GLY A 116 0.40 3.18 1.35
C GLY A 116 0.98 4.60 1.35
N ALA A 117 0.62 5.46 0.39
CA ALA A 117 1.14 6.83 0.29
C ALA A 117 0.63 7.80 1.39
N SER A 118 -0.17 7.36 2.36
CA SER A 118 -0.77 8.24 3.38
C SER A 118 0.25 9.16 4.06
N GLY A 119 1.42 8.63 4.43
CA GLY A 119 2.50 9.42 5.03
C GLY A 119 3.20 10.35 4.03
N LEU A 120 3.37 9.91 2.78
CA LEU A 120 3.93 10.73 1.70
C LEU A 120 3.03 11.91 1.37
N LEU A 121 1.74 11.68 1.21
CA LEU A 121 0.75 12.71 0.88
C LEU A 121 0.63 13.75 1.99
N LYS A 122 0.74 13.34 3.26
CA LYS A 122 0.80 14.28 4.38
C LYS A 122 2.02 15.19 4.31
N LYS A 123 3.16 14.68 3.84
CA LYS A 123 4.43 15.41 3.79
C LYS A 123 4.58 16.29 2.54
N TYR A 124 4.27 15.74 1.38
CA TYR A 124 4.52 16.35 0.07
C TYR A 124 3.25 16.90 -0.60
N SER A 125 2.10 16.77 0.07
CA SER A 125 0.78 17.32 -0.29
C SER A 125 0.13 16.78 -1.57
N SER A 126 0.89 16.19 -2.50
CA SER A 126 0.36 15.70 -3.78
C SER A 126 1.33 14.73 -4.46
N LEU A 127 0.83 13.95 -5.44
CA LEU A 127 1.67 13.10 -6.31
C LEU A 127 2.74 13.92 -7.03
N TYR A 128 2.38 15.10 -7.55
CA TYR A 128 3.34 16.01 -8.16
C TYR A 128 4.46 16.38 -7.18
N GLY A 129 4.12 16.72 -5.93
CA GLY A 129 5.10 17.04 -4.90
C GLY A 129 6.01 15.88 -4.55
N ILE A 130 5.47 14.65 -4.52
CA ILE A 130 6.25 13.42 -4.30
C ILE A 130 7.26 13.21 -5.43
N LEU A 131 6.82 13.30 -6.69
CA LEU A 131 7.65 13.10 -7.88
C LEU A 131 8.73 14.18 -8.01
N GLN A 132 8.36 15.44 -7.79
CA GLN A 132 9.28 16.59 -7.82
C GLN A 132 10.35 16.49 -6.72
N ALA A 133 10.00 15.98 -5.54
CA ALA A 133 10.96 15.80 -4.46
C ALA A 133 11.94 14.65 -4.75
N ALA A 134 11.47 13.54 -5.32
CA ALA A 134 12.30 12.37 -5.63
C ALA A 134 13.22 12.59 -6.84
N TYR A 135 12.74 13.34 -7.84
CA TYR A 135 13.41 13.62 -9.10
C TYR A 135 13.35 15.13 -9.42
N PRO A 136 14.15 15.96 -8.73
CA PRO A 136 14.09 17.42 -8.88
C PRO A 136 14.55 17.90 -10.26
N ASP A 137 15.45 17.17 -10.90
CA ASP A 137 16.00 17.51 -12.22
C ASP A 137 15.03 17.20 -13.38
N LYS A 138 13.96 16.42 -13.11
CA LYS A 138 12.93 16.11 -14.11
C LYS A 138 11.93 17.26 -14.23
N LYS A 139 11.57 17.59 -15.48
CA LYS A 139 10.54 18.60 -15.78
C LYS A 139 9.15 17.99 -15.73
N TRP A 140 8.54 17.99 -14.55
CA TRP A 140 7.17 17.54 -14.36
C TRP A 140 6.16 18.60 -14.81
N ASP A 141 5.22 18.24 -15.69
CA ASP A 141 4.14 19.15 -16.06
C ASP A 141 3.04 19.16 -14.99
N LYS A 142 3.12 20.16 -14.09
CA LYS A 142 2.15 20.37 -12.99
C LYS A 142 0.69 20.44 -13.48
N LYS A 143 0.43 20.92 -14.71
CA LYS A 143 -0.94 21.05 -15.22
C LYS A 143 -1.60 19.68 -15.40
N LYS A 144 -0.86 18.66 -15.86
CA LYS A 144 -1.40 17.30 -16.05
C LYS A 144 -1.92 16.67 -14.76
N PHE A 145 -1.43 17.11 -13.59
CA PHE A 145 -1.88 16.60 -12.29
C PHE A 145 -3.17 17.27 -11.77
N GLN A 146 -3.71 18.27 -12.46
CA GLN A 146 -4.97 18.92 -12.10
C GLN A 146 -6.17 18.03 -12.41
N LYS A 147 -7.23 18.12 -11.58
CA LYS A 147 -8.44 17.29 -11.66
C LYS A 147 -9.06 17.22 -13.07
N ARG A 148 -9.07 18.32 -13.82
CA ARG A 148 -9.64 18.38 -15.19
C ARG A 148 -8.88 17.58 -16.24
N PHE A 149 -7.61 17.26 -15.99
CA PHE A 149 -6.77 16.44 -16.88
C PHE A 149 -6.54 15.04 -16.32
N LYS A 150 -7.12 14.73 -15.15
CA LYS A 150 -7.00 13.40 -14.55
C LYS A 150 -7.79 12.40 -15.37
N ARG A 151 -7.06 11.46 -16.00
CA ARG A 151 -7.63 10.32 -16.73
C ARG A 151 -7.60 9.03 -15.91
N SER A 152 -7.65 9.14 -14.58
CA SER A 152 -7.49 7.99 -13.68
C SER A 152 -8.61 6.96 -13.80
N ALA A 153 -9.85 7.42 -13.95
CA ALA A 153 -10.99 6.53 -14.17
C ALA A 153 -10.88 5.82 -15.53
N GLN A 154 -10.51 6.54 -16.59
CA GLN A 154 -10.28 5.98 -17.92
C GLN A 154 -9.18 4.92 -17.89
N ARG A 155 -8.04 5.21 -17.24
CA ARG A 155 -6.94 4.25 -17.10
C ARG A 155 -7.32 3.03 -16.29
N TRP A 156 -8.04 3.21 -15.18
CA TRP A 156 -8.52 2.09 -14.38
C TRP A 156 -9.44 1.18 -15.20
N MET A 157 -10.37 1.77 -15.96
CA MET A 157 -11.26 1.04 -16.86
C MET A 157 -10.48 0.30 -17.95
N PHE A 158 -9.51 0.95 -18.59
CA PHE A 158 -8.61 0.33 -19.56
C PHE A 158 -7.94 -0.94 -18.99
N LEU A 159 -7.37 -0.85 -17.79
CA LEU A 159 -6.71 -1.99 -17.14
C LEU A 159 -7.69 -3.13 -16.82
N GLN A 160 -8.92 -2.82 -16.39
CA GLN A 160 -9.94 -3.85 -16.17
C GLN A 160 -10.35 -4.54 -17.47
N VAL A 161 -10.51 -3.78 -18.57
CA VAL A 161 -10.85 -4.32 -19.89
C VAL A 161 -9.72 -5.19 -20.42
N GLN A 162 -8.46 -4.73 -20.34
CA GLN A 162 -7.30 -5.52 -20.76
C GLN A 162 -7.18 -6.83 -19.96
N LYS A 163 -7.48 -6.80 -18.65
CA LYS A 163 -7.49 -8.00 -17.82
C LYS A 163 -8.64 -8.96 -18.17
N ALA A 164 -9.80 -8.41 -18.55
CA ALA A 164 -10.97 -9.21 -18.92
C ALA A 164 -10.84 -9.83 -20.33
N PHE A 165 -10.09 -9.20 -21.23
CA PHE A 165 -9.92 -9.61 -22.63
C PHE A 165 -8.43 -9.71 -23.01
N PRO A 166 -7.69 -10.69 -22.49
CA PRO A 166 -6.24 -10.79 -22.69
C PRO A 166 -5.81 -11.08 -24.13
N GLU A 167 -6.69 -11.69 -24.94
CA GLU A 167 -6.44 -12.04 -26.35
C GLU A 167 -6.80 -10.91 -27.33
N CYS A 168 -7.41 -9.82 -26.85
CA CYS A 168 -7.83 -8.70 -27.69
C CYS A 168 -6.85 -7.54 -27.59
N GLU A 169 -6.61 -6.85 -28.70
CA GLU A 169 -5.93 -5.57 -28.68
C GLU A 169 -6.88 -4.49 -28.11
N VAL A 170 -6.60 -4.05 -26.89
CA VAL A 170 -7.31 -2.94 -26.25
C VAL A 170 -6.51 -1.66 -26.49
N VAL A 171 -7.11 -0.72 -27.24
CA VAL A 171 -6.48 0.57 -27.56
C VAL A 171 -7.01 1.66 -26.62
N GLU A 172 -6.12 2.37 -25.95
CA GLU A 172 -6.46 3.51 -25.09
C GLU A 172 -6.51 4.80 -25.91
N GLU A 173 -7.42 5.72 -25.58
CA GLU A 173 -7.53 7.05 -26.22
C GLU A 173 -7.81 7.02 -27.73
N TYR A 174 -8.47 5.97 -28.22
CA TYR A 174 -8.91 5.87 -29.61
C TYR A 174 -9.83 7.04 -29.97
N LEU A 175 -9.41 7.85 -30.94
CA LEU A 175 -10.19 8.92 -31.55
C LEU A 175 -10.82 8.35 -32.82
N HIS A 176 -12.15 8.26 -32.84
CA HIS A 176 -12.86 7.88 -34.05
C HIS A 176 -12.79 9.04 -35.05
N GLU A 177 -12.33 8.76 -36.27
CA GLU A 177 -12.07 9.78 -37.32
C GLU A 177 -13.32 10.63 -37.65
N GLU A 178 -14.51 10.08 -37.45
CA GLU A 178 -15.80 10.76 -37.68
C GLU A 178 -16.30 11.61 -36.50
N LEU A 179 -15.59 11.59 -35.36
CA LEU A 179 -15.97 12.31 -34.13
C LEU A 179 -14.93 13.36 -33.71
N SER A 180 -13.90 13.59 -34.53
CA SER A 180 -12.81 14.56 -34.32
C SER A 180 -13.08 15.92 -34.95
#